data_AF-A0A1F7RPG2-F1
#
_entry.id   AF-A0A1F7RPG2-F1
#
_cell.length_a   1.000
_cell.length_b   1.000
_cell.length_c   1.000
_cell.angle_alpha   90.00
_cell.angle_beta   90.00
_cell.angle_gamma   90.00
#
_symmetry.space_group_name_H-M   'P 1'
#
loop_
_entity.id
_entity.type
_entity.pdbx_description
1 polymer ?
#
loop_
_entity_poly.entity_id
_entity_poly.type
_entity_poly.pdbx_seq_one_letter_code
_entity_poly.pdbx_strand_id
1 'polypeptide(L)'
;MDSRREFLKKFLIVGGMLNFKTEVFALPPKPERKVTKEPLCTLYRSVNGTPADNITKVIEQMGGIQKFIGTYDVVVIKPNVQWWNQGSPNLLSLKTFIDMIMERPGGFKGEVVMAENCHRGPSPQTSKSSGWAQNYEWNSDIAGVHNMMDLSLLLKKKYGKRYSTVHWIDVDSGGKRVFSPSNGSGYVYCDGTGKVPLIACDNGGKGDNYRATIMTYPVFSTDAGTIIDFKNGVWDKGAYTERPLRFINFAALNYHSIFCGATSAVKNYMGVTDISGGSDPFNNGRLVGNYYNFHSCSFNKSAPGPVPGMLGIEIGVFLRTTRKEDLNITSAEWVGLSSRIDGPLSHTRAVLACTDPVALDYHATKYLLYPNSMLYIHNPDNAKGPLHQYLVRCSEEYEGFFDEGRVAVKSYDFRTRSFQRDSELVISGDTVWGNSIKPIMKYFYLRYVG
;
A
#
# COMPACT_ATOMS: atom_id res chain seq x y z
N MET A 1 17.59 -15.70 19.71
CA MET A 1 17.14 -14.32 19.45
C MET A 1 17.95 -13.41 20.37
N ASP A 2 18.85 -12.61 19.82
CA ASP A 2 19.70 -11.75 20.63
C ASP A 2 18.93 -10.47 21.00
N SER A 3 18.96 -10.11 22.29
CA SER A 3 18.40 -8.84 22.77
C SER A 3 19.22 -7.65 22.24
N ARG A 4 18.63 -6.45 22.23
CA ARG A 4 19.33 -5.18 21.88
C ARG A 4 20.67 -5.03 22.62
N ARG A 5 20.78 -5.53 23.86
CA ARG A 5 21.98 -5.46 24.70
C ARG A 5 23.05 -6.48 24.29
N GLU A 6 22.65 -7.68 23.89
CA GLU A 6 23.56 -8.74 23.40
C GLU A 6 24.16 -8.37 22.03
N PHE A 7 23.36 -7.79 21.13
CA PHE A 7 23.83 -7.34 19.82
C PHE A 7 24.79 -6.13 19.93
N LEU A 8 24.46 -5.12 20.75
CA LEU A 8 25.34 -3.95 20.97
C LEU A 8 26.68 -4.34 21.59
N LYS A 9 26.71 -5.34 22.49
CA LYS A 9 27.96 -5.88 23.05
C LYS A 9 28.84 -6.53 21.97
N LYS A 10 28.25 -7.31 21.05
CA LYS A 10 29.00 -7.92 19.93
C LYS A 10 29.50 -6.87 18.94
N PHE A 11 28.72 -5.79 18.72
CA PHE A 11 29.08 -4.73 17.78
C PHE A 11 30.17 -3.79 18.31
N LEU A 12 30.16 -3.46 19.61
CA LEU A 12 31.21 -2.67 20.28
C LEU A 12 32.58 -3.37 20.29
N ILE A 13 32.62 -4.70 20.18
CA ILE A 13 33.87 -5.48 20.12
C ILE A 13 34.49 -5.44 18.70
N VAL A 14 33.70 -5.15 17.65
CA VAL A 14 34.15 -5.18 16.25
C VAL A 14 34.35 -3.77 15.67
N GLY A 15 33.61 -2.76 16.13
CA GLY A 15 33.71 -1.38 15.64
C GLY A 15 34.33 -0.45 16.69
N GLY A 16 35.64 -0.22 16.59
CA GLY A 16 36.35 0.74 17.44
C GLY A 16 35.68 2.13 17.47
N MET A 17 35.52 2.66 18.68
CA MET A 17 35.21 4.04 19.08
C MET A 17 34.66 4.97 17.97
N LEU A 18 33.35 4.90 17.72
CA LEU A 18 32.60 6.06 17.22
C LEU A 18 32.22 6.92 18.44
N ASN A 19 32.84 8.10 18.55
CA ASN A 19 32.47 9.13 19.53
C ASN A 19 31.08 9.68 19.19
N PHE A 20 30.03 8.99 19.63
CA PHE A 20 28.67 9.49 19.55
C PHE A 20 28.48 10.63 20.57
N LYS A 21 28.29 11.87 20.09
CA LYS A 21 27.84 12.98 20.94
C LYS A 21 26.51 12.59 21.62
N THR A 22 26.36 12.93 22.89
CA THR A 22 25.17 12.65 23.71
C THR A 22 23.84 13.17 23.12
N GLU A 23 23.90 14.21 22.27
CA GLU A 23 22.74 14.72 21.51
C GLU A 23 22.20 13.74 20.46
N VAL A 24 23.02 12.82 19.93
CA VAL A 24 22.64 11.81 18.92
C VAL A 24 21.72 10.72 19.50
N PHE A 25 21.66 10.63 20.83
CA PHE A 25 20.77 9.71 21.55
C PHE A 25 19.51 10.38 22.11
N ALA A 26 19.31 11.68 21.89
CA ALA A 26 18.05 12.33 22.21
C ALA A 26 16.95 11.71 21.34
N LEU A 27 15.95 11.10 21.98
CA LEU A 27 14.75 10.69 21.26
C LEU A 27 14.10 11.97 20.72
N PRO A 28 13.84 12.09 19.41
CA PRO A 28 13.05 13.20 18.90
C PRO A 28 11.72 13.27 19.65
N PRO A 29 11.15 14.48 19.78
CA PRO A 29 9.91 14.67 20.50
C PRO A 29 8.85 13.73 19.93
N LYS A 30 8.03 13.18 20.83
CA LYS A 30 6.90 12.33 20.42
C LYS A 30 6.04 13.14 19.45
N PRO A 31 5.56 12.53 18.35
CA PRO A 31 4.65 13.21 17.45
C PRO A 31 3.47 13.81 18.22
N GLU A 32 3.31 15.12 18.11
CA GLU A 32 2.14 15.82 18.64
C GLU A 32 1.09 15.92 17.55
N ARG A 33 -0.16 15.71 17.95
CA ARG A 33 -1.31 15.76 17.06
C ARG A 33 -1.89 17.17 17.04
N LYS A 34 -2.13 17.71 15.84
CA LYS A 34 -2.92 18.94 15.69
C LYS A 34 -4.34 18.74 16.23
N VAL A 35 -4.86 19.74 16.93
CA VAL A 35 -6.24 19.75 17.40
C VAL A 35 -7.19 19.60 16.22
N THR A 36 -8.10 18.61 16.28
CA THR A 36 -9.09 18.42 15.23
C THR A 36 -10.11 19.55 15.23
N LYS A 37 -10.31 20.16 14.06
CA LYS A 37 -11.33 21.18 13.79
C LYS A 37 -12.03 20.82 12.49
N GLU A 38 -13.37 20.83 12.51
CA GLU A 38 -14.21 20.62 11.32
C GLU A 38 -13.73 19.42 10.47
N PRO A 39 -13.79 18.19 11.03
CA PRO A 39 -13.24 17.02 10.38
C PRO A 39 -13.96 16.74 9.04
N LEU A 40 -13.17 16.52 7.99
CA LEU A 40 -13.64 16.21 6.63
C LEU A 40 -13.64 14.71 6.34
N CYS A 41 -12.86 13.93 7.08
CA CYS A 41 -12.91 12.48 7.05
C CYS A 41 -12.69 11.89 8.46
N THR A 42 -12.98 10.59 8.61
CA THR A 42 -12.68 9.84 9.83
C THR A 42 -11.72 8.70 9.50
N LEU A 43 -10.65 8.62 10.28
CA LEU A 43 -9.73 7.49 10.30
C LEU A 43 -10.08 6.58 11.48
N TYR A 44 -10.19 5.30 11.20
CA TYR A 44 -10.47 4.26 12.17
C TYR A 44 -9.23 3.40 12.36
N ARG A 45 -8.90 3.04 13.59
CA ARG A 45 -7.83 2.09 13.85
C ARG A 45 -8.10 1.22 15.05
N SER A 46 -7.44 0.06 15.07
CA SER A 46 -7.41 -0.84 16.21
C SER A 46 -5.99 -1.34 16.41
N VAL A 47 -5.57 -1.43 17.67
CA VAL A 47 -4.21 -1.82 18.05
C VAL A 47 -4.20 -2.89 19.13
N ASN A 48 -3.07 -3.60 19.21
CA ASN A 48 -2.73 -4.63 20.20
C ASN A 48 -3.59 -5.91 20.20
N GLY A 49 -4.65 -6.00 19.39
CA GLY A 49 -5.38 -7.24 19.13
C GLY A 49 -4.59 -8.22 18.26
N THR A 50 -5.17 -9.39 17.96
CA THR A 50 -4.69 -10.20 16.83
C THR A 50 -4.99 -9.50 15.50
N PRO A 51 -4.37 -9.92 14.38
CA PRO A 51 -4.71 -9.37 13.07
C PRO A 51 -6.22 -9.41 12.77
N ALA A 52 -6.90 -10.52 13.10
CA ALA A 52 -8.34 -10.70 12.96
C ALA A 52 -9.15 -9.77 13.89
N ASP A 53 -8.76 -9.64 15.16
CA ASP A 53 -9.44 -8.76 16.11
C ASP A 53 -9.37 -7.30 15.67
N ASN A 54 -8.19 -6.86 15.22
CA ASN A 54 -7.96 -5.48 14.84
C ASN A 54 -8.77 -5.09 13.61
N ILE A 55 -8.76 -5.91 12.55
CA ILE A 55 -9.57 -5.60 11.36
C ILE A 55 -11.07 -5.65 11.68
N THR A 56 -11.53 -6.64 12.46
CA THR A 56 -12.93 -6.74 12.89
C THR A 56 -13.36 -5.48 13.65
N LYS A 57 -12.56 -5.05 14.63
CA LYS A 57 -12.84 -3.84 15.43
C LYS A 57 -12.83 -2.57 14.58
N VAL A 58 -11.95 -2.46 13.58
CA VAL A 58 -11.96 -1.32 12.65
C VAL A 58 -13.28 -1.27 11.88
N ILE A 59 -13.72 -2.40 11.31
CA ILE A 59 -14.98 -2.46 10.56
C ILE A 59 -16.20 -2.23 11.46
N GLU A 60 -16.19 -2.73 12.69
CA GLU A 60 -17.22 -2.44 13.70
C GLU A 60 -17.32 -0.94 14.01
N GLN A 61 -16.18 -0.26 14.22
CA GLN A 61 -16.16 1.19 14.48
C GLN A 61 -16.73 2.01 13.31
N MET A 62 -16.65 1.48 12.08
CA MET A 62 -17.26 2.05 10.87
C MET A 62 -18.77 1.77 10.75
N GLY A 63 -19.36 1.02 11.68
CA GLY A 63 -20.77 0.65 11.67
C GLY A 63 -21.08 -0.69 11.01
N GLY A 64 -20.06 -1.53 10.77
CA GLY A 64 -20.18 -2.87 10.19
C GLY A 64 -20.00 -2.88 8.67
N ILE A 65 -19.60 -4.05 8.14
CA ILE A 65 -19.28 -4.26 6.72
C ILE A 65 -20.45 -3.92 5.79
N GLN A 66 -21.69 -4.13 6.26
CA GLN A 66 -22.92 -3.86 5.53
C GLN A 66 -23.17 -2.38 5.23
N LYS A 67 -22.46 -1.46 5.90
CA LYS A 67 -22.60 -0.01 5.67
C LYS A 67 -22.03 0.44 4.34
N PHE A 68 -21.03 -0.27 3.81
CA PHE A 68 -20.33 0.12 2.58
C PHE A 68 -20.21 -1.01 1.55
N ILE A 69 -20.50 -2.25 1.93
CA ILE A 69 -20.63 -3.38 1.00
C ILE A 69 -22.09 -3.81 0.90
N GLY A 70 -22.66 -3.66 -0.29
CA GLY A 70 -24.01 -4.10 -0.65
C GLY A 70 -24.10 -5.60 -0.91
N THR A 71 -25.33 -6.12 -0.99
CA THR A 71 -25.59 -7.55 -1.18
C THR A 71 -25.09 -8.09 -2.53
N TYR A 72 -25.10 -7.27 -3.58
CA TYR A 72 -24.80 -7.69 -4.96
C TYR A 72 -23.49 -7.10 -5.50
N ASP A 73 -22.74 -6.38 -4.67
CA ASP A 73 -21.53 -5.67 -5.07
C ASP A 73 -20.49 -6.64 -5.64
N VAL A 74 -19.76 -6.18 -6.66
CA VAL A 74 -18.48 -6.78 -7.04
C VAL A 74 -17.41 -6.05 -6.24
N VAL A 75 -16.70 -6.75 -5.37
CA VAL A 75 -15.68 -6.15 -4.50
C VAL A 75 -14.29 -6.54 -4.99
N VAL A 76 -13.54 -5.58 -5.51
CA VAL A 76 -12.14 -5.74 -5.90
C VAL A 76 -11.27 -5.32 -4.73
N ILE A 77 -10.40 -6.22 -4.28
CA ILE A 77 -9.44 -5.97 -3.21
C ILE A 77 -8.04 -6.00 -3.81
N LYS A 78 -7.29 -4.90 -3.66
CA LYS A 78 -5.90 -4.78 -4.09
C LYS A 78 -4.94 -4.86 -2.91
N PRO A 79 -4.37 -6.05 -2.60
CA PRO A 79 -3.25 -6.14 -1.69
C PRO A 79 -1.94 -5.66 -2.34
N ASN A 80 -0.96 -5.12 -1.61
CA ASN A 80 0.41 -5.00 -2.15
C ASN A 80 1.16 -6.34 -1.99
N VAL A 81 1.55 -6.99 -3.09
CA VAL A 81 2.14 -8.35 -3.05
C VAL A 81 3.44 -8.44 -3.85
N GLN A 82 4.08 -7.30 -4.11
CA GLN A 82 5.43 -7.25 -4.73
C GLN A 82 6.50 -7.96 -3.89
N TRP A 83 6.33 -7.95 -2.58
CA TRP A 83 7.26 -8.51 -1.58
C TRP A 83 6.53 -9.52 -0.69
N TRP A 84 7.22 -10.16 0.24
CA TRP A 84 6.67 -11.09 1.22
C TRP A 84 6.92 -10.57 2.65
N ASN A 85 6.51 -11.33 3.67
CA ASN A 85 6.68 -10.96 5.08
C ASN A 85 6.02 -9.60 5.40
N GLN A 86 6.75 -8.71 6.08
CA GLN A 86 6.30 -7.36 6.41
C GLN A 86 5.94 -6.56 5.17
N GLY A 87 6.59 -6.83 4.02
CA GLY A 87 6.37 -6.16 2.75
C GLY A 87 5.02 -6.43 2.08
N SER A 88 4.18 -7.26 2.69
CA SER A 88 2.81 -7.58 2.29
C SER A 88 1.84 -7.50 3.48
N PRO A 89 0.54 -7.28 3.25
CA PRO A 89 -0.46 -7.25 4.31
C PRO A 89 -0.51 -8.59 5.04
N ASN A 90 -0.98 -8.56 6.30
CA ASN A 90 -1.18 -9.78 7.07
C ASN A 90 -2.24 -10.68 6.43
N LEU A 91 -1.90 -11.96 6.22
CA LEU A 91 -2.78 -12.93 5.57
C LEU A 91 -4.06 -13.17 6.38
N LEU A 92 -3.98 -13.20 7.71
CA LEU A 92 -5.15 -13.35 8.58
C LEU A 92 -6.05 -12.12 8.53
N SER A 93 -5.48 -10.90 8.55
CA SER A 93 -6.27 -9.67 8.38
C SER A 93 -7.04 -9.67 7.06
N LEU A 94 -6.36 -10.00 5.96
CA LEU A 94 -6.97 -10.02 4.62
C LEU A 94 -8.05 -11.11 4.51
N LYS A 95 -7.75 -12.33 4.98
CA LYS A 95 -8.73 -13.43 5.05
C LYS A 95 -9.98 -13.01 5.85
N THR A 96 -9.78 -12.43 7.03
CA THR A 96 -10.88 -12.02 7.92
C THR A 96 -11.75 -10.96 7.25
N PHE A 97 -11.14 -10.00 6.56
CA PHE A 97 -11.89 -8.99 5.80
C PHE A 97 -12.73 -9.60 4.67
N ILE A 98 -12.17 -10.56 3.92
CA ILE A 98 -12.90 -11.27 2.85
C ILE A 98 -14.02 -12.11 3.44
N ASP A 99 -13.78 -12.81 4.56
CA ASP A 99 -14.81 -13.57 5.26
C ASP A 99 -15.95 -12.64 5.71
N MET A 100 -15.65 -11.47 6.28
CA MET A 100 -16.66 -10.48 6.66
C MET A 100 -17.53 -10.01 5.48
N ILE A 101 -16.97 -9.87 4.27
CA ILE A 101 -17.74 -9.55 3.07
C ILE A 101 -18.64 -10.73 2.67
N MET A 102 -18.03 -11.91 2.53
CA MET A 102 -18.71 -13.11 2.04
C MET A 102 -19.82 -13.61 2.97
N GLU A 103 -19.66 -13.36 4.26
CA GLU A 103 -20.56 -13.77 5.35
C GLU A 103 -21.28 -12.57 5.97
N ARG A 104 -21.35 -11.43 5.26
CA ARG A 104 -21.97 -10.21 5.81
C ARG A 104 -23.38 -10.47 6.35
N PRO A 105 -23.78 -9.79 7.44
CA PRO A 105 -25.16 -9.81 7.91
C PRO A 105 -26.15 -9.43 6.79
N GLY A 106 -27.23 -10.20 6.67
CA GLY A 106 -28.21 -10.06 5.57
C GLY A 106 -27.80 -10.75 4.26
N GLY A 107 -26.65 -11.44 4.24
CA GLY A 107 -26.17 -12.23 3.12
C GLY A 107 -25.42 -11.43 2.05
N PHE A 108 -24.58 -12.14 1.30
CA PHE A 108 -23.82 -11.63 0.16
C PHE A 108 -24.00 -12.55 -1.05
N LYS A 109 -24.47 -11.98 -2.15
CA LYS A 109 -24.72 -12.64 -3.45
C LYS A 109 -23.79 -12.12 -4.55
N GLY A 110 -22.92 -11.17 -4.21
CA GLY A 110 -21.93 -10.61 -5.11
C GLY A 110 -20.70 -11.49 -5.29
N GLU A 111 -19.62 -10.84 -5.70
CA GLU A 111 -18.31 -11.48 -5.93
C GLU A 111 -17.21 -10.71 -5.20
N VAL A 112 -16.18 -11.42 -4.75
CA VAL A 112 -14.95 -10.81 -4.26
C VAL A 112 -13.80 -11.24 -5.17
N VAL A 113 -13.01 -10.27 -5.60
CA VAL A 113 -11.85 -10.49 -6.47
C VAL A 113 -10.62 -9.94 -5.79
N MET A 114 -9.65 -10.80 -5.49
CA MET A 114 -8.32 -10.35 -5.11
C MET A 114 -7.53 -10.09 -6.39
N ALA A 115 -7.28 -8.82 -6.71
CA ALA A 115 -6.70 -8.41 -7.98
C ALA A 115 -5.43 -7.60 -7.78
N GLU A 116 -4.36 -7.91 -8.50
CA GLU A 116 -3.03 -7.38 -8.19
C GLU A 116 -2.06 -7.42 -9.37
N ASN A 117 -1.29 -6.34 -9.55
CA ASN A 117 -0.06 -6.34 -10.33
C ASN A 117 1.16 -6.19 -9.40
N CYS A 118 1.95 -7.25 -9.24
CA CYS A 118 3.18 -7.22 -8.43
C CYS A 118 4.42 -6.93 -9.26
N HIS A 119 4.27 -6.76 -10.58
CA HIS A 119 5.34 -6.44 -11.52
C HIS A 119 6.46 -7.50 -11.55
N ARG A 120 6.09 -8.78 -11.49
CA ARG A 120 7.01 -9.94 -11.47
C ARG A 120 6.89 -10.84 -12.70
N GLY A 121 6.57 -10.24 -13.85
CA GLY A 121 6.47 -10.93 -15.13
C GLY A 121 5.16 -11.71 -15.30
N PRO A 122 5.10 -12.65 -16.27
CA PRO A 122 3.86 -13.33 -16.68
C PRO A 122 3.25 -14.28 -15.64
N SER A 123 4.07 -14.76 -14.69
CA SER A 123 3.70 -15.85 -13.76
C SER A 123 4.04 -15.47 -12.31
N PRO A 124 3.40 -14.43 -11.75
CA PRO A 124 3.71 -13.94 -10.41
C PRO A 124 3.56 -15.01 -9.32
N GLN A 125 2.62 -15.94 -9.49
CA GLN A 125 2.33 -17.05 -8.58
C GLN A 125 3.46 -18.08 -8.43
N THR A 126 4.40 -18.14 -9.38
CA THR A 126 5.59 -19.01 -9.29
C THR A 126 6.89 -18.21 -9.17
N SER A 127 6.83 -16.89 -9.23
CA SER A 127 8.01 -16.03 -9.12
C SER A 127 8.52 -15.97 -7.68
N LYS A 128 9.68 -16.56 -7.41
CA LYS A 128 10.35 -16.49 -6.08
C LYS A 128 10.73 -15.07 -5.64
N SER A 129 10.51 -14.07 -6.48
CA SER A 129 10.69 -12.66 -6.14
C SER A 129 9.40 -11.97 -5.72
N SER A 130 8.26 -12.68 -5.71
CA SER A 130 6.94 -12.15 -5.36
C SER A 130 6.45 -12.65 -4.00
N GLY A 131 5.51 -11.91 -3.41
CA GLY A 131 4.77 -12.35 -2.23
C GLY A 131 3.75 -13.46 -2.50
N TRP A 132 3.60 -13.88 -3.75
CA TRP A 132 2.70 -14.95 -4.13
C TRP A 132 3.34 -16.33 -3.96
N ALA A 133 4.64 -16.46 -4.23
CA ALA A 133 5.34 -17.75 -4.17
C ALA A 133 6.23 -17.91 -2.92
N GLN A 134 6.72 -16.82 -2.35
CA GLN A 134 7.64 -16.89 -1.21
C GLN A 134 6.90 -17.13 0.09
N ASN A 135 7.45 -18.01 0.95
CA ASN A 135 6.93 -18.26 2.27
C ASN A 135 7.12 -17.06 3.20
N TYR A 136 6.11 -16.85 4.04
CA TYR A 136 6.04 -15.75 4.99
C TYR A 136 6.45 -16.29 6.36
N GLU A 137 7.52 -15.71 6.91
CA GLU A 137 7.91 -15.89 8.32
C GLU A 137 7.08 -14.99 9.24
N TRP A 138 6.73 -13.80 8.72
CA TRP A 138 5.92 -12.79 9.39
C TRP A 138 4.66 -12.54 8.57
N ASN A 139 3.61 -12.01 9.20
CA ASN A 139 2.34 -11.74 8.51
C ASN A 139 1.60 -13.00 7.99
N SER A 140 1.87 -14.18 8.56
CA SER A 140 1.31 -15.48 8.13
C SER A 140 0.55 -16.22 9.25
N ASP A 141 -0.33 -15.51 9.95
CA ASP A 141 -1.01 -15.99 11.17
C ASP A 141 -2.17 -16.99 10.91
N ILE A 142 -2.04 -17.83 9.89
CA ILE A 142 -3.00 -18.88 9.54
C ILE A 142 -2.25 -20.21 9.38
N ALA A 143 -2.66 -21.23 10.13
CA ALA A 143 -2.05 -22.56 10.05
C ALA A 143 -2.17 -23.14 8.62
N GLY A 144 -1.04 -23.59 8.07
CA GLY A 144 -0.97 -24.22 6.74
C GLY A 144 -1.12 -23.27 5.56
N VAL A 145 -1.11 -21.95 5.80
CA VAL A 145 -1.11 -20.92 4.75
C VAL A 145 0.17 -20.12 4.90
N HIS A 146 1.07 -20.22 3.92
CA HIS A 146 2.42 -19.69 4.02
C HIS A 146 2.66 -18.48 3.12
N ASN A 147 1.76 -18.17 2.19
CA ASN A 147 1.91 -17.06 1.25
C ASN A 147 0.54 -16.65 0.68
N MET A 148 0.53 -15.65 -0.21
CA MET A 148 -0.70 -15.14 -0.81
C MET A 148 -1.38 -16.17 -1.74
N MET A 149 -0.62 -17.08 -2.36
CA MET A 149 -1.18 -18.13 -3.21
C MET A 149 -1.91 -19.20 -2.38
N ASP A 150 -1.36 -19.62 -1.25
CA ASP A 150 -2.02 -20.54 -0.32
C ASP A 150 -3.33 -19.92 0.20
N LEU A 151 -3.31 -18.63 0.53
CA LEU A 151 -4.51 -17.91 0.96
C LEU A 151 -5.56 -17.87 -0.15
N SER A 152 -5.14 -17.55 -1.38
CA SER A 152 -6.00 -17.58 -2.57
C SER A 152 -6.66 -18.95 -2.76
N LEU A 153 -5.89 -20.05 -2.66
CA LEU A 153 -6.40 -21.40 -2.79
C LEU A 153 -7.38 -21.77 -1.66
N LEU A 154 -7.08 -21.37 -0.42
CA LEU A 154 -7.97 -21.57 0.72
C LEU A 154 -9.32 -20.86 0.51
N LEU A 155 -9.29 -19.58 0.12
CA LEU A 155 -10.49 -18.79 -0.15
C LEU A 155 -11.27 -19.32 -1.35
N LYS A 156 -10.57 -19.74 -2.41
CA LYS A 156 -11.18 -20.37 -3.57
C LYS A 156 -11.90 -21.66 -3.22
N LYS A 157 -11.29 -22.52 -2.41
CA LYS A 157 -11.91 -23.74 -1.90
C LYS A 157 -13.16 -23.44 -1.06
N LYS A 158 -13.11 -22.38 -0.25
CA LYS A 158 -14.23 -21.98 0.63
C LYS A 158 -15.41 -21.37 -0.14
N TYR A 159 -15.15 -20.49 -1.11
CA TYR A 159 -16.18 -19.64 -1.73
C TYR A 159 -16.48 -19.95 -3.20
N GLY A 160 -15.73 -20.88 -3.81
CA GLY A 160 -15.97 -21.34 -5.18
C GLY A 160 -15.87 -20.20 -6.20
N LYS A 161 -16.85 -20.13 -7.12
CA LYS A 161 -16.85 -19.12 -8.20
C LYS A 161 -17.11 -17.68 -7.72
N ARG A 162 -17.62 -17.47 -6.50
CA ARG A 162 -17.83 -16.11 -5.95
C ARG A 162 -16.53 -15.44 -5.51
N TYR A 163 -15.45 -16.20 -5.38
CA TYR A 163 -14.11 -15.69 -5.13
C TYR A 163 -13.22 -15.92 -6.35
N SER A 164 -12.48 -14.90 -6.75
CA SER A 164 -11.51 -14.95 -7.84
C SER A 164 -10.18 -14.35 -7.40
N THR A 165 -9.09 -14.87 -7.96
CA THR A 165 -7.76 -14.24 -7.87
C THR A 165 -7.32 -13.88 -9.28
N VAL A 166 -7.01 -12.60 -9.49
CA VAL A 166 -6.66 -12.05 -10.80
C VAL A 166 -5.29 -11.40 -10.71
N HIS A 167 -4.37 -11.86 -11.55
CA HIS A 167 -3.10 -11.18 -11.76
C HIS A 167 -3.25 -10.21 -12.92
N TRP A 168 -3.07 -8.92 -12.66
CA TRP A 168 -2.91 -7.94 -13.72
C TRP A 168 -1.46 -8.03 -14.19
N ILE A 169 -1.26 -8.38 -15.45
CA ILE A 169 0.05 -8.60 -16.05
C ILE A 169 0.34 -7.42 -16.98
N ASP A 170 1.50 -6.79 -16.80
CA ASP A 170 1.99 -5.73 -17.69
C ASP A 170 2.03 -6.20 -19.14
N VAL A 171 1.76 -5.30 -20.09
CA VAL A 171 1.77 -5.60 -21.53
C VAL A 171 3.11 -6.18 -21.99
N ASP A 172 4.25 -5.65 -21.52
CA ASP A 172 5.58 -6.17 -21.87
C ASP A 172 5.88 -7.54 -21.25
N SER A 173 5.07 -7.95 -20.28
CA SER A 173 5.18 -9.21 -19.55
C SER A 173 4.18 -10.25 -20.05
N GLY A 174 3.54 -10.01 -21.20
CA GLY A 174 2.57 -10.93 -21.81
C GLY A 174 1.11 -10.56 -21.56
N GLY A 175 0.84 -9.44 -20.88
CA GLY A 175 -0.46 -8.81 -20.85
C GLY A 175 -0.88 -8.28 -22.23
N LYS A 176 -2.09 -7.72 -22.32
CA LYS A 176 -2.63 -7.17 -23.57
C LYS A 176 -3.00 -5.72 -23.39
N ARG A 177 -2.66 -4.90 -24.37
CA ARG A 177 -3.27 -3.58 -24.51
C ARG A 177 -4.67 -3.75 -25.07
N VAL A 178 -5.65 -3.11 -24.45
CA VAL A 178 -7.07 -3.11 -24.86
C VAL A 178 -7.60 -1.67 -24.91
N PHE A 179 -8.72 -1.47 -25.59
CA PHE A 179 -9.36 -0.15 -25.72
C PHE A 179 -10.75 -0.09 -25.06
N SER A 180 -11.33 -1.26 -24.78
CA SER A 180 -12.61 -1.40 -24.08
C SER A 180 -12.76 -2.82 -23.53
N PRO A 181 -13.74 -3.07 -22.65
CA PRO A 181 -14.07 -4.42 -22.17
C PRO A 181 -14.41 -5.44 -23.26
N SER A 182 -14.88 -4.98 -24.42
CA SER A 182 -15.16 -5.87 -25.56
C SER A 182 -13.91 -6.53 -26.16
N ASN A 183 -12.72 -6.00 -25.87
CA ASN A 183 -11.46 -6.57 -26.33
C ASN A 183 -10.91 -7.66 -25.38
N GLY A 184 -11.58 -7.91 -24.25
CA GLY A 184 -11.16 -8.85 -23.23
C GLY A 184 -10.26 -8.24 -22.16
N SER A 185 -9.59 -9.11 -21.40
CA SER A 185 -8.72 -8.70 -20.28
C SER A 185 -7.40 -8.08 -20.77
N GLY A 186 -6.96 -7.02 -20.11
CA GLY A 186 -5.75 -6.28 -20.44
C GLY A 186 -5.70 -4.90 -19.78
N TYR A 187 -4.85 -4.02 -20.30
CA TYR A 187 -4.72 -2.65 -19.85
C TYR A 187 -5.25 -1.66 -20.89
N VAL A 188 -6.08 -0.73 -20.46
CA VAL A 188 -6.47 0.45 -21.24
C VAL A 188 -5.41 1.53 -21.05
N TYR A 189 -4.93 2.10 -22.16
CA TYR A 189 -3.93 3.16 -22.17
C TYR A 189 -4.61 4.48 -22.55
N CYS A 190 -4.64 5.45 -21.65
CA CYS A 190 -5.20 6.78 -21.90
C CYS A 190 -4.23 7.68 -22.67
N ASP A 191 -3.81 7.26 -23.87
CA ASP A 191 -2.86 7.97 -24.74
C ASP A 191 -3.52 8.71 -25.92
N GLY A 192 -4.86 8.78 -25.96
CA GLY A 192 -5.61 9.42 -27.03
C GLY A 192 -5.90 8.52 -28.24
N THR A 193 -5.46 7.27 -28.24
CA THR A 193 -5.68 6.34 -29.35
C THR A 193 -6.86 5.39 -29.10
N GLY A 194 -7.40 4.81 -30.17
CA GLY A 194 -8.47 3.80 -30.08
C GLY A 194 -9.75 4.28 -29.38
N LYS A 195 -10.07 5.58 -29.52
CA LYS A 195 -11.21 6.27 -28.85
C LYS A 195 -11.09 6.35 -27.32
N VAL A 196 -9.94 6.01 -26.76
CA VAL A 196 -9.64 6.25 -25.33
C VAL A 196 -9.12 7.68 -25.20
N PRO A 197 -9.67 8.50 -24.27
CA PRO A 197 -9.18 9.87 -24.09
C PRO A 197 -7.73 9.90 -23.62
N LEU A 198 -6.99 10.94 -24.01
CA LEU A 198 -5.68 11.24 -23.43
C LEU A 198 -5.89 11.72 -21.98
N ILE A 199 -5.30 11.02 -21.02
CA ILE A 199 -5.25 11.45 -19.63
C ILE A 199 -3.80 11.31 -19.20
N ALA A 200 -3.12 12.44 -19.06
CA ALA A 200 -1.71 12.53 -18.77
C ALA A 200 -1.43 13.55 -17.67
N CYS A 201 -0.27 13.43 -17.05
CA CYS A 201 0.32 14.46 -16.22
C CYS A 201 1.83 14.48 -16.44
N ASP A 202 2.44 15.62 -16.15
CA ASP A 202 3.88 15.81 -16.23
C ASP A 202 4.44 16.35 -14.93
N ASN A 203 5.77 16.37 -14.85
CA ASN A 203 6.49 16.79 -13.66
C ASN A 203 6.78 18.30 -13.60
N GLY A 204 6.29 19.10 -14.55
CA GLY A 204 6.58 20.53 -14.68
C GLY A 204 8.05 20.86 -14.98
N GLY A 205 8.88 19.84 -15.22
CA GLY A 205 10.30 19.97 -15.53
C GLY A 205 10.54 20.53 -16.94
N LYS A 206 11.81 20.79 -17.28
CA LYS A 206 12.23 21.26 -18.61
C LYS A 206 13.43 20.47 -19.11
N GLY A 207 13.62 20.41 -20.43
CA GLY A 207 14.74 19.71 -21.07
C GLY A 207 14.81 18.24 -20.66
N ASP A 208 16.00 17.74 -20.36
CA ASP A 208 16.25 16.34 -19.98
C ASP A 208 15.56 15.93 -18.66
N ASN A 209 15.12 16.90 -17.86
CA ASN A 209 14.38 16.67 -16.63
C ASN A 209 12.87 16.53 -16.85
N TYR A 210 12.35 16.88 -18.03
CA TYR A 210 10.91 16.76 -18.32
C TYR A 210 10.49 15.30 -18.43
N ARG A 211 9.43 14.94 -17.72
CA ARG A 211 8.79 13.62 -17.79
C ARG A 211 7.30 13.77 -17.74
N ALA A 212 6.63 12.98 -18.58
CA ALA A 212 5.18 12.83 -18.57
C ALA A 212 4.82 11.35 -18.48
N THR A 213 3.66 11.07 -17.90
CA THR A 213 3.04 9.74 -17.86
C THR A 213 1.56 9.83 -18.23
N ILE A 214 0.98 8.70 -18.61
CA ILE A 214 -0.45 8.55 -18.91
C ILE A 214 -1.09 7.61 -17.90
N MET A 215 -2.39 7.76 -17.71
CA MET A 215 -3.15 6.82 -16.90
C MET A 215 -3.32 5.50 -17.65
N THR A 216 -3.09 4.38 -16.96
CA THR A 216 -3.45 3.04 -17.42
C THR A 216 -4.27 2.33 -16.37
N TYR A 217 -5.26 1.56 -16.78
CA TYR A 217 -6.09 0.80 -15.83
C TYR A 217 -6.49 -0.56 -16.40
N PRO A 218 -6.68 -1.56 -15.52
CA PRO A 218 -6.96 -2.91 -15.97
C PRO A 218 -8.44 -3.07 -16.36
N VAL A 219 -8.68 -3.89 -17.37
CA VAL A 219 -9.95 -4.56 -17.63
C VAL A 219 -9.71 -6.05 -17.44
N PHE A 220 -10.57 -6.73 -16.70
CA PHE A 220 -10.33 -8.13 -16.35
C PHE A 220 -11.62 -8.91 -16.10
N SER A 221 -11.53 -10.23 -16.16
CA SER A 221 -12.66 -11.13 -15.91
C SER A 221 -12.49 -11.90 -14.61
N THR A 222 -13.60 -12.17 -13.92
CA THR A 222 -13.65 -13.05 -12.75
C THR A 222 -13.87 -14.51 -13.16
N ASP A 223 -13.71 -15.44 -12.21
CA ASP A 223 -14.00 -16.87 -12.42
C ASP A 223 -15.51 -17.15 -12.64
N ALA A 224 -16.37 -16.20 -12.32
CA ALA A 224 -17.80 -16.25 -12.66
C ALA A 224 -18.09 -15.73 -14.07
N GLY A 225 -17.09 -15.19 -14.76
CA GLY A 225 -17.22 -14.59 -16.10
C GLY A 225 -17.61 -13.10 -16.08
N THR A 226 -17.70 -12.47 -14.91
CA THR A 226 -17.99 -11.04 -14.78
C THR A 226 -16.83 -10.23 -15.34
N ILE A 227 -17.10 -9.30 -16.27
CA ILE A 227 -16.08 -8.42 -16.84
C ILE A 227 -16.10 -7.10 -16.07
N ILE A 228 -14.93 -6.67 -15.61
CA ILE A 228 -14.74 -5.47 -14.79
C ILE A 228 -13.83 -4.53 -15.58
N ASP A 229 -14.37 -3.38 -15.96
CA ASP A 229 -13.59 -2.21 -16.33
C ASP A 229 -13.26 -1.47 -15.03
N PHE A 230 -11.98 -1.42 -14.65
CA PHE A 230 -11.60 -0.80 -13.38
C PHE A 230 -12.08 0.65 -13.27
N LYS A 231 -12.10 1.41 -14.38
CA LYS A 231 -12.58 2.79 -14.39
C LYS A 231 -14.10 2.87 -14.42
N ASN A 232 -14.73 2.12 -15.32
CA ASN A 232 -16.14 2.34 -15.68
C ASN A 232 -17.14 1.40 -14.99
N GLY A 233 -16.67 0.36 -14.28
CA GLY A 233 -17.53 -0.55 -13.53
C GLY A 233 -17.73 -1.91 -14.21
N VAL A 234 -18.84 -2.57 -13.86
CA VAL A 234 -19.14 -3.92 -14.36
C VAL A 234 -19.74 -3.84 -15.76
N TRP A 235 -19.23 -4.64 -16.69
CA TRP A 235 -19.67 -4.70 -18.07
C TRP A 235 -20.28 -6.07 -18.39
N ASP A 236 -21.42 -6.07 -19.11
CA ASP A 236 -22.08 -7.27 -19.61
C ASP A 236 -22.67 -7.02 -21.00
N LYS A 237 -22.47 -7.97 -21.92
CA LYS A 237 -23.10 -8.02 -23.26
C LYS A 237 -23.17 -6.69 -24.03
N GLY A 238 -22.07 -5.93 -24.05
CA GLY A 238 -22.00 -4.69 -24.83
C GLY A 238 -22.27 -3.41 -24.05
N ALA A 239 -22.71 -3.49 -22.79
CA ALA A 239 -23.07 -2.33 -21.99
C ALA A 239 -22.52 -2.40 -20.57
N TYR A 240 -22.34 -1.24 -19.93
CA TYR A 240 -22.12 -1.17 -18.50
C TYR A 240 -23.42 -1.47 -17.75
N THR A 241 -23.29 -2.15 -16.62
CA THR A 241 -24.42 -2.54 -15.77
C THR A 241 -24.52 -1.60 -14.57
N GLU A 242 -25.68 -1.56 -13.94
CA GLU A 242 -25.90 -0.86 -12.67
C GLU A 242 -25.35 -1.62 -11.45
N ARG A 243 -24.67 -2.76 -11.65
CA ARG A 243 -24.13 -3.55 -10.55
C ARG A 243 -22.96 -2.78 -9.92
N PRO A 244 -23.01 -2.46 -8.61
CA PRO A 244 -21.96 -1.66 -7.98
C PRO A 244 -20.62 -2.39 -7.97
N LEU A 245 -19.58 -1.68 -8.38
CA LEU A 245 -18.18 -2.06 -8.18
C LEU A 245 -17.67 -1.35 -6.92
N ARG A 246 -17.07 -2.09 -5.99
CA ARG A 246 -16.37 -1.56 -4.81
C ARG A 246 -14.88 -1.84 -4.92
N PHE A 247 -14.05 -0.83 -4.73
CA PHE A 247 -12.60 -0.97 -4.72
C PHE A 247 -12.03 -0.77 -3.32
N ILE A 248 -11.37 -1.80 -2.80
CA ILE A 248 -10.72 -1.81 -1.49
C ILE A 248 -9.21 -1.86 -1.70
N ASN A 249 -8.54 -0.80 -1.30
CA ASN A 249 -7.08 -0.74 -1.31
C ASN A 249 -6.55 -1.30 0.02
N PHE A 250 -5.82 -2.43 0.00
CA PHE A 250 -5.42 -3.16 1.20
C PHE A 250 -3.90 -3.21 1.31
N ALA A 251 -3.27 -2.23 1.96
CA ALA A 251 -1.83 -2.06 1.98
C ALA A 251 -1.17 -2.59 3.28
N ALA A 252 0.13 -2.83 3.22
CA ALA A 252 1.04 -2.96 4.35
C ALA A 252 1.81 -1.67 4.58
N LEU A 253 2.34 -1.46 5.78
CA LEU A 253 3.13 -0.27 6.13
C LEU A 253 4.62 -0.63 6.29
N ASN A 254 5.49 -0.07 5.45
CA ASN A 254 6.93 -0.33 5.54
C ASN A 254 7.81 0.82 5.08
N TYR A 255 9.07 0.82 5.53
CA TYR A 255 10.17 1.42 4.80
C TYR A 255 10.18 0.98 3.33
N HIS A 256 10.34 1.92 2.40
CA HIS A 256 10.51 1.58 0.99
C HIS A 256 11.94 1.86 0.48
N SER A 257 12.34 3.13 0.50
CA SER A 257 13.64 3.61 0.03
C SER A 257 13.92 5.03 0.59
N ILE A 258 15.15 5.52 0.46
CA ILE A 258 15.51 6.90 0.86
C ILE A 258 14.88 7.98 -0.04
N PHE A 259 14.42 7.60 -1.23
CA PHE A 259 13.86 8.51 -2.24
C PHE A 259 12.33 8.41 -2.33
N CYS A 260 11.73 7.46 -1.62
CA CYS A 260 10.28 7.29 -1.53
C CYS A 260 9.78 7.41 -0.08
N GLY A 261 10.59 7.04 0.92
CA GLY A 261 10.19 7.03 2.32
C GLY A 261 9.48 5.73 2.67
N ALA A 262 8.15 5.69 2.49
CA ALA A 262 7.32 4.56 2.92
C ALA A 262 6.47 3.95 1.78
N THR A 263 6.12 2.67 1.94
CA THR A 263 5.04 2.00 1.21
C THR A 263 3.83 1.87 2.13
N SER A 264 2.67 2.29 1.63
CA SER A 264 1.34 2.09 2.22
C SER A 264 0.28 2.37 1.13
N ALA A 265 -0.89 2.92 1.47
CA ALA A 265 -2.08 3.00 0.64
C ALA A 265 -1.86 3.80 -0.65
N VAL A 266 -1.24 4.98 -0.60
CA VAL A 266 -1.02 5.82 -1.79
C VAL A 266 -0.16 5.05 -2.78
N LYS A 267 1.03 4.60 -2.36
CA LYS A 267 1.97 3.89 -3.25
C LYS A 267 1.41 2.57 -3.80
N ASN A 268 0.46 1.91 -3.14
CA ASN A 268 -0.11 0.65 -3.63
C ASN A 268 -0.82 0.80 -4.98
N TYR A 269 -1.25 2.03 -5.34
CA TYR A 269 -1.80 2.35 -6.66
C TYR A 269 -0.87 2.10 -7.83
N MET A 270 0.46 2.12 -7.62
CA MET A 270 1.39 1.72 -8.67
C MET A 270 1.16 0.27 -9.14
N GLY A 271 0.67 -0.59 -8.24
CA GLY A 271 0.30 -1.97 -8.57
C GLY A 271 -1.09 -2.11 -9.21
N VAL A 272 -1.75 -1.01 -9.56
CA VAL A 272 -2.93 -0.98 -10.42
C VAL A 272 -2.50 -0.71 -11.86
N THR A 273 -1.59 0.24 -12.07
CA THR A 273 -1.12 0.67 -13.39
C THR A 273 -0.19 -0.33 -14.06
N ASP A 274 -0.21 -0.33 -15.39
CA ASP A 274 0.80 -0.99 -16.21
C ASP A 274 2.15 -0.27 -16.07
N ILE A 275 3.21 -1.00 -15.74
CA ILE A 275 4.57 -0.44 -15.68
C ILE A 275 5.54 -1.02 -16.71
N SER A 276 5.01 -1.44 -17.86
CA SER A 276 5.80 -1.87 -19.00
C SER A 276 6.93 -0.86 -19.30
N GLY A 277 8.09 -1.41 -19.67
CA GLY A 277 9.34 -0.68 -19.79
C GLY A 277 10.21 -0.74 -18.52
N GLY A 278 9.62 -1.06 -17.37
CA GLY A 278 10.37 -1.21 -16.12
C GLY A 278 10.82 0.10 -15.49
N SER A 279 11.62 0.00 -14.43
CA SER A 279 11.87 1.12 -13.49
C SER A 279 12.91 2.15 -13.92
N ASP A 280 13.69 1.88 -14.98
CA ASP A 280 14.88 2.68 -15.33
C ASP A 280 14.56 3.62 -16.51
N PRO A 281 14.38 4.94 -16.29
CA PRO A 281 13.98 5.86 -17.35
C PRO A 281 14.99 5.95 -18.51
N PHE A 282 16.24 5.55 -18.30
CA PHE A 282 17.31 5.65 -19.31
C PHE A 282 17.52 4.36 -20.11
N ASN A 283 17.05 3.22 -19.57
CA ASN A 283 17.26 1.89 -20.15
C ASN A 283 15.94 1.11 -20.11
N ASN A 284 14.92 1.62 -20.82
CA ASN A 284 13.60 1.00 -21.06
C ASN A 284 12.39 1.61 -20.33
N GLY A 285 12.51 2.64 -19.47
CA GLY A 285 11.38 3.12 -18.66
C GLY A 285 10.20 3.79 -19.39
N ARG A 286 10.11 3.73 -20.72
CA ARG A 286 8.97 4.29 -21.45
C ARG A 286 7.85 3.26 -21.57
N LEU A 287 6.63 3.69 -21.28
CA LEU A 287 5.43 2.89 -21.40
C LEU A 287 4.95 2.85 -22.85
N VAL A 288 4.80 4.03 -23.46
CA VAL A 288 4.37 4.20 -24.85
C VAL A 288 4.80 5.57 -25.38
N GLY A 289 5.35 5.62 -26.59
CA GLY A 289 5.77 6.87 -27.22
C GLY A 289 6.72 7.68 -26.34
N ASN A 290 6.29 8.89 -25.93
CA ASN A 290 7.03 9.79 -25.04
C ASN A 290 6.65 9.70 -23.57
N TYR A 291 5.72 8.82 -23.22
CA TYR A 291 5.24 8.67 -21.86
C TYR A 291 6.01 7.60 -21.11
N TYR A 292 6.52 7.97 -19.93
CA TYR A 292 7.10 7.06 -18.96
C TYR A 292 6.00 6.27 -18.25
N ASN A 293 6.30 5.08 -17.75
CA ASN A 293 5.41 4.44 -16.78
C ASN A 293 5.49 5.16 -15.42
N PHE A 294 4.54 4.88 -14.52
CA PHE A 294 4.48 5.54 -13.19
C PHE A 294 5.82 5.41 -12.43
N HIS A 295 6.47 4.26 -12.47
CA HIS A 295 7.73 4.07 -11.74
C HIS A 295 8.88 4.92 -12.29
N SER A 296 9.14 4.87 -13.58
CA SER A 296 10.26 5.59 -14.21
C SER A 296 9.98 7.09 -14.38
N CYS A 297 8.70 7.49 -14.40
CA CYS A 297 8.32 8.91 -14.35
C CYS A 297 8.80 9.54 -13.04
N SER A 298 8.52 8.85 -11.93
CA SER A 298 8.79 9.35 -10.59
C SER A 298 10.22 9.16 -10.09
N PHE A 299 10.98 8.19 -10.63
CA PHE A 299 12.28 7.80 -10.08
C PHE A 299 13.36 7.58 -11.15
N ASN A 300 14.62 7.74 -10.74
CA ASN A 300 15.80 7.33 -11.50
C ASN A 300 16.22 5.92 -11.09
N LYS A 301 15.35 4.93 -11.33
CA LYS A 301 15.52 3.53 -10.89
C LYS A 301 15.64 3.40 -9.36
N SER A 302 16.84 3.58 -8.83
CA SER A 302 17.19 3.47 -7.40
C SER A 302 17.63 4.80 -6.78
N ALA A 303 17.31 5.91 -7.44
CA ALA A 303 17.61 7.27 -7.00
C ALA A 303 16.36 8.17 -7.13
N PRO A 304 16.32 9.33 -6.42
CA PRO A 304 15.28 10.34 -6.63
C PRO A 304 15.12 10.70 -8.10
N GLY A 305 13.87 10.93 -8.51
CA GLY A 305 13.56 11.50 -9.82
C GLY A 305 13.93 12.98 -9.92
N PRO A 306 13.75 13.57 -11.11
CA PRO A 306 14.16 14.96 -11.38
C PRO A 306 13.34 16.00 -10.61
N VAL A 307 12.10 15.67 -10.23
CA VAL A 307 11.19 16.58 -9.51
C VAL A 307 10.59 15.88 -8.29
N PRO A 308 10.72 16.45 -7.08
CA PRO A 308 10.14 15.89 -5.86
C PRO A 308 8.62 15.74 -5.92
N GLY A 309 8.09 14.69 -5.30
CA GLY A 309 6.65 14.47 -5.17
C GLY A 309 5.94 13.97 -6.43
N MET A 310 6.67 13.63 -7.51
CA MET A 310 6.06 13.14 -8.76
C MET A 310 5.18 11.90 -8.57
N LEU A 311 5.56 10.98 -7.68
CA LEU A 311 4.72 9.83 -7.31
C LEU A 311 3.34 10.27 -6.80
N GLY A 312 3.30 11.38 -6.08
CA GLY A 312 2.05 11.96 -5.59
C GLY A 312 1.20 12.51 -6.74
N ILE A 313 1.84 13.20 -7.69
CA ILE A 313 1.16 13.80 -8.85
C ILE A 313 0.47 12.71 -9.69
N GLU A 314 1.22 11.68 -10.11
CA GLU A 314 0.68 10.62 -10.97
C GLU A 314 -0.46 9.85 -10.31
N ILE A 315 -0.34 9.53 -9.01
CA ILE A 315 -1.38 8.83 -8.26
C ILE A 315 -2.56 9.74 -8.00
N GLY A 316 -2.35 11.01 -7.67
CA GLY A 316 -3.44 11.96 -7.45
C GLY A 316 -4.26 12.21 -8.72
N VAL A 317 -3.60 12.35 -9.87
CA VAL A 317 -4.31 12.40 -11.17
C VAL A 317 -5.10 11.12 -11.39
N PHE A 318 -4.51 9.95 -11.13
CA PHE A 318 -5.20 8.66 -11.25
C PHE A 318 -6.48 8.60 -10.38
N LEU A 319 -6.39 8.99 -9.12
CA LEU A 319 -7.53 9.01 -8.19
C LEU A 319 -8.64 9.95 -8.67
N ARG A 320 -8.27 11.12 -9.21
CA ARG A 320 -9.20 12.12 -9.73
C ARG A 320 -9.90 11.68 -11.02
N THR A 321 -9.19 11.02 -11.94
CA THR A 321 -9.66 10.83 -13.32
C THR A 321 -10.04 9.39 -13.70
N THR A 322 -9.56 8.42 -12.91
CA THR A 322 -9.73 7.00 -13.21
C THR A 322 -10.61 6.35 -12.17
N ARG A 323 -10.10 6.13 -10.95
CA ARG A 323 -10.90 5.58 -9.87
C ARG A 323 -10.24 5.82 -8.53
N LYS A 324 -11.01 6.37 -7.61
CA LYS A 324 -10.72 6.38 -6.17
C LYS A 324 -11.27 5.10 -5.53
N GLU A 325 -10.59 4.63 -4.50
CA GLU A 325 -11.06 3.55 -3.64
C GLU A 325 -12.30 3.96 -2.83
N ASP A 326 -13.15 2.97 -2.56
CA ASP A 326 -14.24 3.09 -1.61
C ASP A 326 -13.72 3.00 -0.16
N LEU A 327 -12.62 2.27 0.06
CA LEU A 327 -11.96 2.14 1.36
C LEU A 327 -10.47 1.80 1.23
N ASN A 328 -9.63 2.48 1.99
CA ASN A 328 -8.26 2.04 2.24
C ASN A 328 -8.17 1.34 3.58
N ILE A 329 -7.38 0.27 3.62
CA ILE A 329 -7.01 -0.46 4.83
C ILE A 329 -5.50 -0.61 4.83
N THR A 330 -4.84 -0.24 5.92
CA THR A 330 -3.42 -0.53 6.15
C THR A 330 -3.29 -1.55 7.27
N SER A 331 -2.80 -2.73 6.93
CA SER A 331 -2.39 -3.77 7.87
C SER A 331 -0.94 -3.56 8.29
N ALA A 332 -0.75 -2.91 9.43
CA ALA A 332 0.55 -2.68 10.07
C ALA A 332 0.74 -3.64 11.26
N GLU A 333 0.65 -4.95 11.01
CA GLU A 333 0.95 -5.96 12.03
C GLU A 333 2.46 -5.94 12.33
N TRP A 334 3.27 -6.16 11.30
CA TRP A 334 4.72 -5.99 11.32
C TRP A 334 5.13 -4.89 10.33
N VAL A 335 5.99 -3.97 10.78
CA VAL A 335 6.48 -2.85 9.96
C VAL A 335 8.00 -2.91 9.81
N GLY A 336 8.47 -2.94 8.56
CA GLY A 336 9.90 -2.92 8.23
C GLY A 336 10.50 -1.53 8.40
N LEU A 337 11.64 -1.44 9.08
CA LEU A 337 12.24 -0.16 9.45
C LEU A 337 13.30 0.33 8.44
N SER A 338 13.94 -0.58 7.69
CA SER A 338 14.94 -0.24 6.65
C SER A 338 14.95 -1.17 5.43
N SER A 339 14.08 -2.19 5.41
CA SER A 339 13.87 -3.17 4.34
C SER A 339 12.39 -3.56 4.26
N ARG A 340 11.96 -4.09 3.12
CA ARG A 340 10.60 -4.63 2.92
C ARG A 340 10.50 -6.13 3.26
N ILE A 341 11.63 -6.84 3.32
CA ILE A 341 11.64 -8.31 3.44
C ILE A 341 12.52 -8.83 4.58
N ASP A 342 13.45 -8.00 5.06
CA ASP A 342 14.39 -8.33 6.13
C ASP A 342 14.19 -7.42 7.34
N GLY A 343 14.67 -7.85 8.50
CA GLY A 343 14.79 -6.98 9.67
C GLY A 343 15.76 -5.81 9.45
N PRO A 344 15.75 -4.79 10.33
CA PRO A 344 14.91 -4.68 11.52
C PRO A 344 13.44 -4.40 11.19
N LEU A 345 12.55 -5.07 11.92
CA LEU A 345 11.09 -4.90 11.85
C LEU A 345 10.52 -4.67 13.26
N SER A 346 9.40 -3.98 13.38
CA SER A 346 8.70 -3.73 14.64
C SER A 346 7.30 -4.37 14.64
N HIS A 347 6.91 -4.99 15.76
CA HIS A 347 5.58 -5.60 15.93
C HIS A 347 4.59 -4.56 16.43
N THR A 348 3.96 -3.82 15.51
CA THR A 348 3.04 -2.73 15.86
C THR A 348 1.60 -3.17 16.12
N ARG A 349 1.23 -4.38 15.68
CA ARG A 349 -0.09 -5.00 15.96
C ARG A 349 -1.27 -4.08 15.66
N ALA A 350 -1.26 -3.46 14.47
CA ALA A 350 -2.22 -2.40 14.14
C ALA A 350 -2.90 -2.64 12.79
N VAL A 351 -4.19 -2.30 12.73
CA VAL A 351 -4.94 -2.16 11.48
C VAL A 351 -5.61 -0.80 11.49
N LEU A 352 -5.57 -0.11 10.34
CA LEU A 352 -6.11 1.23 10.16
C LEU A 352 -6.96 1.25 8.89
N ALA A 353 -7.99 2.08 8.84
CA ALA A 353 -8.79 2.29 7.66
C ALA A 353 -9.27 3.74 7.53
N CYS A 354 -9.35 4.23 6.29
CA CYS A 354 -9.88 5.54 5.96
C CYS A 354 -10.35 5.57 4.50
N THR A 355 -11.33 6.41 4.20
CA THR A 355 -11.77 6.70 2.82
C THR A 355 -10.83 7.66 2.09
N ASP A 356 -9.81 8.20 2.78
CA ASP A 356 -8.78 9.05 2.19
C ASP A 356 -7.39 8.39 2.36
N PRO A 357 -6.67 8.13 1.27
CA PRO A 357 -5.42 7.38 1.29
C PRO A 357 -4.26 8.24 1.83
N VAL A 358 -4.30 9.57 1.60
CA VAL A 358 -3.28 10.49 2.11
C VAL A 358 -3.43 10.63 3.62
N ALA A 359 -4.64 10.83 4.14
CA ALA A 359 -4.90 10.87 5.57
C ALA A 359 -4.45 9.57 6.27
N LEU A 360 -4.73 8.42 5.64
CA LEU A 360 -4.31 7.12 6.16
C LEU A 360 -2.80 6.98 6.23
N ASP A 361 -2.09 7.30 5.15
CA ASP A 361 -0.64 7.17 5.08
C ASP A 361 0.07 8.18 5.98
N TYR A 362 -0.42 9.42 6.04
CA TYR A 362 0.07 10.43 6.98
C TYR A 362 -0.03 9.91 8.41
N HIS A 363 -1.23 9.44 8.83
CA HIS A 363 -1.43 8.96 10.20
C HIS A 363 -0.60 7.70 10.49
N ALA A 364 -0.62 6.72 9.59
CA ALA A 364 0.09 5.47 9.76
C ALA A 364 1.61 5.70 9.88
N THR A 365 2.17 6.59 9.06
CA THR A 365 3.59 6.90 9.12
C THR A 365 3.97 7.73 10.35
N LYS A 366 3.17 8.75 10.72
CA LYS A 366 3.42 9.59 11.89
C LYS A 366 3.36 8.84 13.21
N TYR A 367 2.36 7.97 13.39
CA TYR A 367 2.06 7.36 14.69
C TYR A 367 2.47 5.88 14.84
N LEU A 368 2.87 5.22 13.74
CA LEU A 368 3.37 3.83 13.77
C LEU A 368 4.78 3.73 13.20
N LEU A 369 4.99 4.07 11.92
CA LEU A 369 6.29 3.80 11.29
C LEU A 369 7.41 4.67 11.87
N TYR A 370 7.22 5.99 11.92
CA TYR A 370 8.24 6.94 12.37
C TYR A 370 8.65 6.73 13.84
N PRO A 371 7.74 6.53 14.81
CA PRO A 371 8.13 6.27 16.20
C PRO A 371 8.92 4.98 16.42
N ASN A 372 8.82 4.01 15.50
CA ASN A 372 9.59 2.77 15.56
C ASN A 372 10.90 2.86 14.77
N SER A 373 10.91 3.55 13.63
CA SER A 373 12.11 3.66 12.80
C SER A 373 13.05 4.78 13.27
N MET A 374 12.47 5.90 13.70
CA MET A 374 13.14 7.17 14.01
C MET A 374 13.93 7.74 12.82
N LEU A 375 13.50 7.41 11.61
CA LEU A 375 14.12 7.88 10.37
C LEU A 375 13.36 9.11 9.84
N TYR A 376 14.05 10.20 9.56
CA TYR A 376 13.44 11.45 9.11
C TYR A 376 12.60 11.31 7.83
N ILE A 377 12.96 10.36 6.96
CA ILE A 377 12.25 10.04 5.71
C ILE A 377 10.88 9.40 5.94
N HIS A 378 10.59 8.91 7.15
CA HIS A 378 9.29 8.35 7.53
C HIS A 378 8.42 9.35 8.28
N ASN A 379 8.95 10.52 8.64
CA ASN A 379 8.18 11.56 9.29
C ASN A 379 7.39 12.35 8.22
N PRO A 380 6.06 12.26 8.17
CA PRO A 380 5.27 13.01 7.19
C PRO A 380 5.23 14.52 7.48
N ASP A 381 5.67 14.98 8.67
CA ASP A 381 5.83 16.41 8.96
C ASP A 381 7.15 17.00 8.46
N ASN A 382 8.07 16.17 7.98
CA ASN A 382 9.32 16.65 7.43
C ASN A 382 9.15 17.10 5.97
N ALA A 383 9.01 18.40 5.74
CA ALA A 383 8.83 19.00 4.42
C ALA A 383 9.90 18.64 3.38
N LYS A 384 11.11 18.27 3.83
CA LYS A 384 12.21 17.83 2.95
C LYS A 384 12.20 16.33 2.66
N GLY A 385 11.36 15.57 3.36
CA GLY A 385 11.26 14.12 3.22
C GLY A 385 10.47 13.72 1.97
N PRO A 386 10.86 12.62 1.30
CA PRO A 386 10.15 12.16 0.10
C PRO A 386 8.70 11.79 0.39
N LEU A 387 8.43 11.24 1.59
CA LEU A 387 7.09 10.90 2.07
C LEU A 387 6.18 12.13 2.09
N HIS A 388 6.60 13.19 2.79
CA HIS A 388 5.85 14.44 2.85
C HIS A 388 5.58 14.98 1.44
N GLN A 389 6.62 15.04 0.61
CA GLN A 389 6.52 15.61 -0.73
C GLN A 389 5.49 14.89 -1.59
N TYR A 390 5.49 13.56 -1.63
CA TYR A 390 4.48 12.85 -2.43
C TYR A 390 3.09 12.91 -1.81
N LEU A 391 2.95 12.93 -0.47
CA LEU A 391 1.63 13.03 0.17
C LEU A 391 0.96 14.38 -0.10
N VAL A 392 1.72 15.48 0.00
CA VAL A 392 1.23 16.83 -0.33
C VAL A 392 0.80 16.88 -1.79
N ARG A 393 1.69 16.51 -2.73
CA ARG A 393 1.37 16.56 -4.16
C ARG A 393 0.20 15.66 -4.53
N CYS A 394 0.07 14.49 -3.89
CA CYS A 394 -1.10 13.64 -4.09
C CYS A 394 -2.37 14.35 -3.63
N SER A 395 -2.39 14.90 -2.41
CA SER A 395 -3.57 15.60 -1.88
C SER A 395 -3.99 16.80 -2.72
N GLU A 396 -3.05 17.55 -3.28
CA GLU A 396 -3.34 18.70 -4.15
C GLU A 396 -4.04 18.27 -5.44
N GLU A 397 -3.66 17.13 -6.01
CA GLU A 397 -4.22 16.67 -7.29
C GLU A 397 -5.64 16.12 -7.17
N TYR A 398 -5.99 15.37 -6.13
CA TYR A 398 -7.37 14.81 -6.00
C TYR A 398 -8.21 15.44 -4.90
N GLU A 399 -7.74 16.53 -4.29
CA GLU A 399 -8.38 17.21 -3.15
C GLU A 399 -8.48 16.31 -1.89
N GLY A 400 -7.38 15.59 -1.61
CA GLY A 400 -7.24 14.72 -0.43
C GLY A 400 -6.90 15.45 0.86
N PHE A 401 -6.82 14.70 1.97
CA PHE A 401 -6.65 15.30 3.31
C PHE A 401 -5.24 15.07 3.89
N PHE A 402 -4.33 16.01 3.59
CA PHE A 402 -2.98 16.01 4.18
C PHE A 402 -2.94 16.59 5.60
N ASP A 403 -3.75 17.60 5.91
CA ASP A 403 -3.77 18.22 7.23
C ASP A 403 -4.51 17.35 8.25
N GLU A 404 -3.77 16.69 9.16
CA GLU A 404 -4.36 15.84 10.22
C GLU A 404 -5.34 16.59 11.13
N GLY A 405 -5.26 17.92 11.21
CA GLY A 405 -6.24 18.75 11.93
C GLY A 405 -7.65 18.68 11.34
N ARG A 406 -7.79 18.25 10.08
CA ARG A 406 -9.07 18.03 9.39
C ARG A 406 -9.51 16.56 9.38
N VAL A 407 -8.82 15.69 10.11
CA VAL A 407 -9.12 14.26 10.16
C VAL A 407 -9.58 13.91 11.57
N ALA A 408 -10.76 13.31 11.74
CA ALA A 408 -11.14 12.72 13.02
C ALA A 408 -10.47 11.34 13.18
N VAL A 409 -10.05 10.97 14.39
CA VAL A 409 -9.46 9.66 14.66
C VAL A 409 -10.29 8.92 15.69
N LYS A 410 -10.69 7.68 15.37
CA LYS A 410 -11.22 6.72 16.35
C LYS A 410 -10.25 5.55 16.47
N SER A 411 -9.73 5.35 17.66
CA SER A 411 -8.70 4.35 17.92
C SER A 411 -9.09 3.49 19.10
N TYR A 412 -9.18 2.17 18.90
CA TYR A 412 -9.43 1.20 19.98
C TYR A 412 -8.17 0.42 20.32
N ASP A 413 -7.87 0.27 21.61
CA ASP A 413 -6.74 -0.52 22.10
C ASP A 413 -7.26 -1.77 22.83
N PHE A 414 -6.95 -2.96 22.31
CA PHE A 414 -7.33 -4.23 22.92
C PHE A 414 -6.62 -4.52 24.25
N ARG A 415 -5.44 -3.93 24.48
CA ARG A 415 -4.69 -4.11 25.73
C ARG A 415 -5.37 -3.37 26.89
N THR A 416 -5.83 -2.15 26.66
CA THR A 416 -6.55 -1.36 27.68
C THR A 416 -8.07 -1.56 27.61
N ARG A 417 -8.57 -2.17 26.53
CA ARG A 417 -10.00 -2.35 26.23
C ARG A 417 -10.77 -1.03 26.20
N SER A 418 -10.15 0.01 25.65
CA SER A 418 -10.69 1.36 25.63
C SER A 418 -10.36 2.08 24.34
N PHE A 419 -11.08 3.18 24.07
CA PHE A 419 -10.66 4.12 23.03
C PHE A 419 -9.45 4.93 23.52
N GLN A 420 -8.51 5.19 22.62
CA GLN A 420 -7.32 6.00 22.88
C GLN A 420 -7.62 7.49 22.63
N ARG A 421 -7.01 8.35 23.44
CA ARG A 421 -6.97 9.81 23.25
C ARG A 421 -5.86 10.17 22.25
N ASP A 422 -5.89 11.41 21.77
CA ASP A 422 -4.87 11.93 20.84
C ASP A 422 -3.43 11.78 21.36
N SER A 423 -3.22 11.97 22.67
CA SER A 423 -1.92 11.82 23.33
C SER A 423 -1.42 10.37 23.39
N GLU A 424 -2.26 9.39 23.07
CA GLU A 424 -2.01 7.95 23.18
C GLU A 424 -1.85 7.29 21.81
N LEU A 425 -1.80 8.09 20.73
CA LEU A 425 -1.83 7.55 19.37
C LEU A 425 -0.52 6.90 18.93
N VAL A 426 0.61 7.25 19.55
CA VAL A 426 1.91 6.64 19.23
C VAL A 426 1.93 5.17 19.69
N ILE A 427 2.26 4.26 18.77
CA ILE A 427 2.50 2.85 19.09
C ILE A 427 3.98 2.54 18.91
N SER A 428 4.58 2.00 19.96
CA SER A 428 5.93 1.42 19.93
C SER A 428 5.82 -0.08 20.06
N GLY A 429 6.32 -0.79 19.05
CA GLY A 429 6.35 -2.25 19.00
C GLY A 429 7.72 -2.80 19.38
N ASP A 430 7.75 -4.08 19.73
CA ASP A 430 9.01 -4.79 19.95
C ASP A 430 9.77 -4.95 18.63
N THR A 431 11.07 -4.66 18.64
CA THR A 431 11.91 -4.71 17.45
C THR A 431 12.62 -6.05 17.32
N VAL A 432 12.43 -6.71 16.19
CA VAL A 432 13.20 -7.89 15.77
C VAL A 432 14.25 -7.44 14.76
N TRP A 433 15.53 -7.65 15.06
CA TRP A 433 16.62 -7.15 14.23
C TRP A 433 16.89 -8.01 12.98
N GLY A 434 16.54 -9.29 13.01
CA GLY A 434 16.93 -10.26 11.99
C GLY A 434 18.44 -10.52 11.95
N ASN A 435 18.89 -11.25 10.94
CA ASN A 435 20.29 -11.68 10.81
C ASN A 435 21.04 -10.97 9.65
N SER A 436 20.34 -10.14 8.86
CA SER A 436 20.92 -9.51 7.67
C SER A 436 21.68 -8.23 8.03
N ILE A 437 23.00 -8.25 7.89
CA ILE A 437 23.87 -7.12 8.25
C ILE A 437 23.55 -5.86 7.43
N LYS A 438 23.27 -6.01 6.12
CA LYS A 438 23.11 -4.86 5.21
C LYS A 438 21.91 -3.96 5.60
N PRO A 439 20.68 -4.47 5.79
CA PRO A 439 19.56 -3.68 6.31
C PRO A 439 19.79 -3.06 7.70
N ILE A 440 20.48 -3.78 8.59
CA ILE A 440 20.80 -3.29 9.94
C ILE A 440 21.77 -2.10 9.85
N MET A 441 22.85 -2.22 9.08
CA MET A 441 23.80 -1.13 8.87
C MET A 441 23.15 0.08 8.22
N LYS A 442 22.29 -0.15 7.23
CA LYS A 442 21.49 0.89 6.60
C LYS A 442 20.58 1.60 7.60
N TYR A 443 19.94 0.87 8.51
CA TYR A 443 19.11 1.45 9.56
C TYR A 443 19.93 2.39 10.45
N PHE A 444 21.09 1.94 10.94
CA PHE A 444 21.97 2.76 11.78
C PHE A 444 22.49 4.00 11.04
N TYR A 445 22.91 3.83 9.78
CA TYR A 445 23.36 4.95 8.95
C TYR A 445 22.27 6.02 8.79
N LEU A 446 21.06 5.63 8.42
CA LEU A 446 19.94 6.56 8.21
C LEU A 446 19.41 7.18 9.50
N ARG A 447 19.71 6.59 10.66
CA ARG A 447 19.22 7.08 11.95
C ARG A 447 20.18 8.06 12.62
N TYR A 448 21.49 7.88 12.42
CA TYR A 448 22.51 8.57 13.21
C TYR A 448 23.54 9.35 12.38
N VAL A 449 23.58 9.15 11.06
CA VAL A 449 24.59 9.76 10.17
C VAL A 449 23.95 10.56 9.05
N GLY A 450 22.99 9.97 8.34
CA GLY A 450 22.22 10.61 7.27
C GLY A 450 21.02 11.37 7.81
#